data_AF-A0A9Q5SQM1-F1
#
_entry.id   AF-A0A9Q5SQM1-F1
#
_cell.length_a   1.000
_cell.length_b   1.000
_cell.length_c   1.000
_cell.angle_alpha   90.00
_cell.angle_beta   90.00
_cell.angle_gamma   90.00
#
_symmetry.space_group_name_H-M   'P 1'
#
loop_
_entity.id
_entity.type
_entity.pdbx_description
1 polymer ?
#
loop_
_entity_poly.entity_id
_entity_poly.type
_entity_poly.pdbx_seq_one_letter_code
_entity_poly.pdbx_strand_id
1 'polypeptide(L)'
;MMDRMEKEPLIQEGRRLPDVADVDGLVSFMGRLTEEQESFYLDLLLASLVRLHPFIKSDDVKRMMSVFEWAGTVMEMPESETGGLDKLTASFLLDYAEMLSGAEKRAKGAKQQLYQDYKPYLDLVKLAFNRIKDYNTLPLLSTPTHRPAWIDPSVLVSRLSEYQKKGIKPDSLDFQIALSRVALDDTDEAVRSVEQALAGEYRELLLFLFKPEARPKGSFTFQAVWMTAALVKSPDTIYDEFEDFPYSAVNRAYLTGDIPCDVFIFEKPFGKVDRILQLIPPASKNVAIKWRFGGYALYMTYRPCSRIPLLVETFWKIPLREKDLKRFLLLSPNAPRIWLALLVRDRVRDAYWNDLELARLNLVALETLRELDLEWRGGMALTYLAVCLLSIDRPVRLCAADLWGELVEKDLIDNVALGRVLGKIQSLEWAPAQRISGLVVEMLINRSSFHNKELSVLFVSFLSCLPESPVKDLKRLLEVFAELQTVNNWPKITYAPLLSLLETWKKNSKLTEIIESLY
;
A
#
# COMPACT_ATOMS: atom_id res chain seq x y z
N MET A 1 1.80 -34.00 -0.65
CA MET A 1 2.77 -32.90 -0.46
C MET A 1 2.27 -31.81 -1.38
N MET A 2 1.64 -30.77 -0.82
CA MET A 2 1.19 -29.64 -1.65
C MET A 2 2.46 -28.87 -1.96
N ASP A 3 2.92 -28.90 -3.21
CA ASP A 3 4.04 -28.08 -3.66
C ASP A 3 3.66 -26.61 -3.47
N ARG A 4 4.61 -25.82 -2.99
CA ARG A 4 4.45 -24.36 -2.83
C ARG A 4 3.96 -23.79 -4.16
N MET A 5 2.99 -22.87 -4.12
CA MET A 5 2.61 -22.17 -5.33
C MET A 5 3.73 -21.20 -5.70
N GLU A 6 4.28 -21.35 -6.90
CA GLU A 6 5.22 -20.36 -7.43
C GLU A 6 4.50 -19.03 -7.56
N LYS A 7 5.18 -17.94 -7.15
CA LYS A 7 4.68 -16.58 -7.33
C LYS A 7 4.53 -16.32 -8.83
N GLU A 8 3.32 -15.95 -9.25
CA GLU A 8 3.07 -15.57 -10.64
C GLU A 8 3.85 -14.28 -10.98
N PRO A 9 4.38 -14.17 -12.22
CA PRO A 9 4.94 -12.93 -12.71
C PRO A 9 3.92 -11.78 -12.67
N LEU A 10 4.39 -10.60 -12.26
CA LEU A 10 3.59 -9.38 -12.22
C LEU A 10 3.22 -8.92 -13.65
N ILE A 11 4.09 -9.19 -14.61
CA ILE A 11 3.92 -8.89 -16.03
C ILE A 11 3.54 -10.18 -16.77
N GLN A 12 2.25 -10.30 -17.07
CA GLN A 12 1.68 -11.44 -17.79
C GLN A 12 0.41 -11.04 -18.54
N GLU A 13 0.10 -11.72 -19.64
CA GLU A 13 -1.00 -11.33 -20.55
C GLU A 13 -2.36 -11.24 -19.84
N GLY A 14 -2.65 -12.13 -18.89
CA GLY A 14 -3.90 -12.10 -18.11
C GLY A 14 -4.08 -10.85 -17.24
N ARG A 15 -3.00 -10.12 -16.94
CA ARG A 15 -3.03 -8.85 -16.20
C ARG A 15 -2.92 -7.65 -17.12
N ARG A 16 -2.73 -7.81 -18.43
CA ARG A 16 -2.49 -6.70 -19.36
C ARG A 16 -3.68 -5.75 -19.44
N LEU A 17 -3.39 -4.45 -19.40
CA LEU A 17 -4.42 -3.42 -19.53
C LEU A 17 -4.82 -3.22 -21.01
N PRO A 18 -6.06 -2.74 -21.27
CA PRO A 18 -6.51 -2.46 -22.63
C PRO A 18 -5.59 -1.47 -23.35
N ASP A 19 -5.24 -1.75 -24.61
CA ASP A 19 -4.53 -0.81 -25.47
C ASP A 19 -5.53 0.10 -26.20
N VAL A 20 -5.45 1.40 -25.94
CA VAL A 20 -6.28 2.43 -26.58
C VAL A 20 -5.55 2.98 -27.81
N ALA A 21 -5.47 2.17 -28.86
CA ALA A 21 -4.56 2.40 -30.00
C ALA A 21 -4.91 3.63 -30.86
N ASP A 22 -6.21 3.95 -31.00
CA ASP A 22 -6.71 5.00 -31.90
C ASP A 22 -7.90 5.77 -31.28
N VAL A 23 -8.42 6.75 -32.03
CA VAL A 23 -9.51 7.63 -31.58
C VAL A 23 -10.83 6.85 -31.38
N ASP A 24 -11.09 5.82 -32.18
CA ASP A 24 -12.28 4.96 -31.99
C ASP A 24 -12.19 4.16 -30.70
N GLY A 25 -11.02 3.58 -30.43
CA GLY A 25 -10.69 2.93 -29.17
C GLY A 25 -10.82 3.88 -27.98
N LEU A 26 -10.40 5.14 -28.13
CA LEU A 26 -10.55 6.17 -27.09
C LEU A 26 -12.02 6.48 -26.80
N VAL A 27 -12.85 6.68 -27.82
CA VAL A 27 -14.29 6.93 -27.65
C VAL A 27 -14.95 5.75 -26.93
N SER A 28 -14.64 4.52 -27.35
CA SER A 28 -15.15 3.30 -26.69
C SER A 28 -14.68 3.19 -25.24
N PHE A 29 -13.39 3.46 -24.98
CA PHE A 29 -12.83 3.46 -23.64
C PHE A 29 -13.49 4.50 -22.73
N MET A 30 -13.70 5.72 -23.24
CA MET A 30 -14.38 6.78 -22.51
C MET A 30 -15.85 6.44 -22.21
N GLY A 31 -16.55 5.75 -23.12
CA GLY A 31 -17.91 5.27 -22.87
C GLY A 31 -18.03 4.34 -21.66
N ARG A 32 -17.02 3.47 -21.46
CA ARG A 32 -16.97 2.55 -20.31
C ARG A 32 -16.86 3.26 -18.96
N LEU A 33 -16.35 4.50 -18.90
CA LEU A 33 -16.31 5.29 -17.66
C LEU A 33 -17.70 5.51 -17.04
N THR A 34 -18.75 5.45 -17.87
CA THR A 34 -20.13 5.61 -17.42
C THR A 34 -20.75 4.33 -16.86
N GLU A 35 -20.11 3.18 -17.09
CA GLU A 35 -20.59 1.85 -16.72
C GLU A 35 -19.82 1.29 -15.51
N GLU A 36 -18.49 1.31 -15.57
CA GLU A 36 -17.61 0.76 -14.54
C GLU A 36 -16.35 1.62 -14.36
N GLN A 37 -15.90 1.76 -13.11
CA GLN A 37 -14.68 2.50 -12.79
C GLN A 37 -13.66 1.65 -12.05
N GLU A 38 -12.71 1.13 -12.79
CA GLU A 38 -11.54 0.45 -12.25
C GLU A 38 -10.42 1.44 -11.90
N SER A 39 -9.46 0.99 -11.10
CA SER A 39 -8.40 1.83 -10.54
C SER A 39 -7.48 2.49 -11.57
N PHE A 40 -7.30 1.89 -12.75
CA PHE A 40 -6.40 2.39 -13.80
C PHE A 40 -7.07 3.35 -14.79
N TYR A 41 -8.40 3.55 -14.71
CA TYR A 41 -9.13 4.30 -15.75
C TYR A 41 -8.64 5.73 -15.91
N LEU A 42 -8.41 6.45 -14.80
CA LEU A 42 -7.88 7.81 -14.86
C LEU A 42 -6.49 7.82 -15.51
N ASP A 43 -5.60 6.90 -15.14
CA ASP A 43 -4.25 6.83 -15.72
C ASP A 43 -4.29 6.60 -17.24
N LEU A 44 -5.10 5.65 -17.72
CA LEU A 44 -5.24 5.38 -19.15
C LEU A 44 -5.98 6.49 -19.89
N LEU A 45 -6.98 7.13 -19.29
CA LEU A 45 -7.69 8.27 -19.87
C LEU A 45 -6.72 9.42 -20.16
N LEU A 46 -5.93 9.80 -19.15
CA LEU A 46 -4.94 10.89 -19.29
C LEU A 46 -3.91 10.55 -20.37
N ALA A 47 -3.35 9.35 -20.35
CA ALA A 47 -2.33 8.92 -21.30
C ALA A 47 -2.87 8.86 -22.74
N SER A 48 -4.08 8.33 -22.91
CA SER A 48 -4.72 8.17 -24.22
C SER A 48 -5.07 9.53 -24.82
N LEU A 49 -5.61 10.45 -24.02
CA LEU A 49 -5.90 11.81 -24.49
C LEU A 49 -4.63 12.57 -24.85
N VAL A 50 -3.56 12.50 -24.05
CA VAL A 50 -2.26 13.11 -24.39
C VAL A 50 -1.73 12.60 -25.74
N ARG A 51 -1.83 11.29 -25.98
CA ARG A 51 -1.36 10.66 -27.22
C ARG A 51 -2.24 10.99 -28.43
N LEU A 52 -3.55 10.95 -28.26
CA LEU A 52 -4.52 10.94 -29.37
C LEU A 52 -5.16 12.30 -29.64
N HIS A 53 -5.02 13.28 -28.76
CA HIS A 53 -5.60 14.62 -28.94
C HIS A 53 -5.35 15.24 -30.33
N PRO A 54 -4.13 15.17 -30.92
CA PRO A 54 -3.88 15.76 -32.23
C PRO A 54 -4.73 15.17 -33.38
N PHE A 55 -5.32 13.99 -33.18
CA PHE A 55 -6.09 13.26 -34.20
C PHE A 55 -7.62 13.37 -34.01
N ILE A 56 -8.08 13.97 -32.92
CA ILE A 56 -9.52 14.08 -32.60
C ILE A 56 -10.19 15.11 -33.50
N LYS A 57 -11.31 14.73 -34.13
CA LYS A 57 -12.10 15.59 -35.00
C LYS A 57 -13.43 15.97 -34.35
N SER A 58 -14.13 16.94 -34.95
CA SER A 58 -15.43 17.41 -34.45
C SER A 58 -16.48 16.28 -34.32
N ASP A 59 -16.50 15.32 -35.24
CA ASP A 59 -17.44 14.19 -35.16
C ASP A 59 -17.09 13.22 -34.01
N ASP A 60 -15.82 13.09 -33.65
CA ASP A 60 -15.40 12.32 -32.48
C ASP A 60 -15.84 13.00 -31.19
N VAL A 61 -15.73 14.34 -31.13
CA VAL A 61 -16.24 15.12 -29.99
C VAL A 61 -17.74 14.91 -29.78
N LYS A 62 -18.53 14.86 -30.87
CA LYS A 62 -19.98 14.55 -30.79
C LYS A 62 -20.23 13.17 -30.17
N ARG A 63 -19.39 12.19 -30.48
CA ARG A 63 -19.49 10.83 -29.91
C ARG A 63 -19.09 10.77 -28.44
N MET A 64 -18.33 11.74 -27.94
CA MET A 64 -17.92 11.85 -26.53
C MET A 64 -18.92 12.64 -25.67
N MET A 65 -19.97 13.23 -26.25
CA MET A 65 -20.88 14.13 -25.53
C MET A 65 -21.54 13.49 -24.30
N SER A 66 -21.98 12.24 -24.40
CA SER A 66 -22.58 11.52 -23.27
C SER A 66 -21.61 11.38 -22.09
N VAL A 67 -20.31 11.25 -22.35
CA VAL A 67 -19.27 11.17 -21.32
C VAL A 67 -19.10 12.53 -20.63
N PHE A 68 -19.17 13.63 -21.38
CA PHE A 68 -19.11 14.97 -20.79
C PHE A 68 -20.37 15.31 -19.98
N GLU A 69 -21.55 14.89 -20.43
CA GLU A 69 -22.80 15.00 -19.66
C GLU A 69 -22.73 14.19 -18.37
N TRP A 70 -22.25 12.94 -18.45
CA TRP A 70 -22.00 12.10 -17.28
C TRP A 70 -21.02 12.75 -16.29
N ALA A 71 -19.94 13.37 -16.78
CA ALA A 71 -19.00 14.10 -15.93
C ALA A 71 -19.69 15.27 -15.19
N GLY A 72 -20.61 15.97 -15.85
CA GLY A 72 -21.47 16.97 -15.22
C GLY A 72 -22.27 16.40 -14.04
N THR A 73 -22.93 15.26 -14.25
CA THR A 73 -23.69 14.56 -13.21
C THR A 73 -22.81 14.17 -12.01
N VAL A 74 -21.62 13.60 -12.25
CA VAL A 74 -20.68 13.21 -11.17
C VAL A 74 -20.29 14.38 -10.28
N MET A 75 -20.17 15.59 -10.83
CA MET A 75 -19.84 16.78 -10.04
C MET A 75 -20.94 17.15 -9.05
N GLU A 76 -22.20 16.84 -9.34
CA GLU A 76 -23.37 17.12 -8.51
C GLU A 76 -23.67 16.00 -7.49
N MET A 77 -23.11 14.80 -7.68
CA MET A 77 -23.34 13.66 -6.80
C MET A 77 -22.80 13.88 -5.37
N PRO A 78 -23.48 13.34 -4.35
CA PRO A 78 -23.02 13.43 -2.97
C PRO A 78 -21.73 12.62 -2.74
N GLU A 79 -20.93 13.02 -1.75
CA GLU A 79 -19.68 12.31 -1.38
C GLU A 79 -19.94 10.86 -0.90
N SER A 80 -21.17 10.56 -0.45
CA SER A 80 -21.61 9.21 -0.13
C SER A 80 -21.69 8.30 -1.35
N GLU A 81 -21.77 8.83 -2.57
CA GLU A 81 -21.87 8.07 -3.82
C GLU A 81 -20.63 8.16 -4.71
N THR A 82 -19.85 9.24 -4.60
CA THR A 82 -18.61 9.44 -5.40
C THR A 82 -17.36 9.66 -4.54
N GLY A 83 -16.21 9.21 -5.03
CA GLY A 83 -14.89 9.50 -4.47
C GLY A 83 -14.34 10.84 -4.94
N GLY A 84 -13.32 11.36 -4.26
CA GLY A 84 -12.66 12.60 -4.66
C GLY A 84 -11.96 12.48 -6.01
N LEU A 85 -11.42 11.30 -6.34
CA LEU A 85 -10.80 11.02 -7.63
C LEU A 85 -11.82 10.88 -8.77
N ASP A 86 -13.05 10.45 -8.48
CA ASP A 86 -14.13 10.45 -9.48
C ASP A 86 -14.48 11.88 -9.87
N LYS A 87 -14.63 12.77 -8.87
CA LYS A 87 -14.86 14.20 -9.10
C LYS A 87 -13.68 14.89 -9.80
N LEU A 88 -12.45 14.50 -9.48
CA LEU A 88 -11.27 15.02 -10.18
C LEU A 88 -11.25 14.60 -11.66
N THR A 89 -11.60 13.34 -11.94
CA THR A 89 -11.73 12.81 -13.31
C THR A 89 -12.82 13.54 -14.08
N ALA A 90 -13.99 13.72 -13.48
CA ALA A 90 -15.10 14.47 -14.06
C ALA A 90 -14.72 15.93 -14.33
N SER A 91 -14.09 16.61 -13.36
CA SER A 91 -13.60 17.98 -13.55
C SER A 91 -12.61 18.08 -14.71
N PHE A 92 -11.69 17.12 -14.86
CA PHE A 92 -10.76 17.10 -15.98
C PHE A 92 -11.48 16.94 -17.33
N LEU A 93 -12.46 16.04 -17.42
CA LEU A 93 -13.24 15.83 -18.63
C LEU A 93 -14.04 17.08 -19.04
N LEU A 94 -14.63 17.78 -18.07
CA LEU A 94 -15.34 19.04 -18.32
C LEU A 94 -14.37 20.15 -18.78
N ASP A 95 -13.22 20.29 -18.12
CA ASP A 95 -12.20 21.27 -18.53
C ASP A 95 -11.65 20.94 -19.95
N TYR A 96 -11.57 19.66 -20.31
CA TYR A 96 -11.20 19.21 -21.66
C TYR A 96 -12.29 19.50 -22.70
N ALA A 97 -13.57 19.26 -22.37
CA ALA A 97 -14.69 19.62 -23.23
C ALA A 97 -14.78 21.13 -23.49
N GLU A 98 -14.57 21.95 -22.44
CA GLU A 98 -14.49 23.41 -22.57
C GLU A 98 -13.37 23.81 -23.54
N MET A 99 -12.19 23.21 -23.39
CA MET A 99 -11.05 23.46 -24.28
C MET A 99 -11.37 23.13 -25.75
N LEU A 100 -12.03 21.99 -26.01
CA LEU A 100 -12.45 21.59 -27.36
C LEU A 100 -13.49 22.54 -27.98
N SER A 101 -14.35 23.14 -27.14
CA SER A 101 -15.39 24.08 -27.59
C SER A 101 -14.88 25.50 -27.88
N GLY A 102 -13.67 25.84 -27.44
CA GLY A 102 -13.12 27.20 -27.54
C GLY A 102 -13.73 28.21 -26.57
N ALA A 103 -14.55 27.77 -25.60
CA ALA A 103 -15.16 28.64 -24.61
C ALA A 103 -14.17 28.95 -23.46
N GLU A 104 -13.63 30.18 -23.39
CA GLU A 104 -12.86 30.62 -22.23
C GLU A 104 -13.79 31.20 -21.14
N LYS A 105 -13.90 30.53 -19.98
CA LYS A 105 -14.29 31.20 -18.72
C LYS A 105 -13.15 31.16 -17.69
N ARG A 106 -12.81 32.34 -17.17
CA ARG A 106 -11.90 32.55 -16.04
C ARG A 106 -12.63 32.26 -14.72
N ALA A 107 -12.55 31.02 -14.23
CA ALA A 107 -12.83 30.70 -12.83
C ALA A 107 -11.89 29.59 -12.30
N LYS A 108 -10.60 29.65 -12.67
CA LYS A 108 -9.61 28.59 -12.32
C LYS A 108 -9.23 28.54 -10.82
N GLY A 109 -9.46 29.62 -10.07
CA GLY A 109 -8.98 29.75 -8.68
C GLY A 109 -9.75 28.92 -7.65
N ALA A 110 -11.08 28.79 -7.78
CA ALA A 110 -11.92 28.13 -6.76
C ALA A 110 -11.89 26.59 -6.86
N LYS A 111 -11.83 26.03 -8.09
CA LYS A 111 -11.80 24.57 -8.30
C LYS A 111 -10.49 23.91 -7.83
N GLN A 112 -9.35 24.60 -7.93
CA GLN A 112 -8.02 24.04 -7.58
C GLN A 112 -7.80 23.85 -6.07
N GLN A 113 -8.53 24.58 -5.23
CA GLN A 113 -8.40 24.48 -3.78
C GLN A 113 -9.14 23.25 -3.22
N LEU A 114 -10.12 22.72 -3.98
CA LEU A 114 -10.96 21.59 -3.59
C LEU A 114 -10.21 20.24 -3.58
N TYR A 115 -9.13 20.11 -4.36
CA TYR A 115 -8.41 18.84 -4.56
C TYR A 115 -6.95 18.87 -4.04
N GLN A 116 -6.59 19.81 -3.16
CA GLN A 116 -5.23 19.88 -2.62
C GLN A 116 -4.82 18.62 -1.86
N ASP A 117 -5.80 17.94 -1.26
CA ASP A 117 -5.63 16.66 -0.57
C ASP A 117 -5.34 15.48 -1.53
N TYR A 118 -5.54 15.67 -2.84
CA TYR A 118 -5.31 14.69 -3.91
C TYR A 118 -4.10 15.06 -4.77
N LYS A 119 -3.12 15.74 -4.16
CA LYS A 119 -2.01 16.41 -4.87
C LYS A 119 -1.32 15.55 -5.94
N PRO A 120 -0.97 14.26 -5.72
CA PRO A 120 -0.30 13.48 -6.76
C PRO A 120 -1.14 13.34 -8.04
N TYR A 121 -2.42 13.01 -7.91
CA TYR A 121 -3.33 12.89 -9.05
C TYR A 121 -3.64 14.25 -9.68
N LEU A 122 -3.82 15.29 -8.86
CA LEU A 122 -4.03 16.65 -9.35
C LEU A 122 -2.86 17.13 -10.22
N ASP A 123 -1.62 16.83 -9.81
CA ASP A 123 -0.43 17.22 -10.56
C ASP A 123 -0.26 16.38 -11.85
N LEU A 124 -0.63 15.09 -11.85
CA LEU A 124 -0.73 14.27 -13.08
C LEU A 124 -1.78 14.81 -14.06
N VAL A 125 -2.97 15.15 -13.57
CA VAL A 125 -4.05 15.74 -14.39
C VAL A 125 -3.59 17.05 -15.02
N LYS A 126 -2.93 17.93 -14.25
CA LYS A 126 -2.35 19.18 -14.77
C LYS A 126 -1.27 18.92 -15.82
N LEU A 127 -0.37 17.97 -15.58
CA LEU A 127 0.67 17.58 -16.53
C LEU A 127 0.06 17.13 -17.86
N ALA A 128 -0.91 16.21 -17.80
CA ALA A 128 -1.61 15.71 -18.98
C ALA A 128 -2.34 16.82 -19.73
N PHE A 129 -3.07 17.68 -19.01
CA PHE A 129 -3.80 18.80 -19.61
C PHE A 129 -2.88 19.83 -20.29
N ASN A 130 -1.73 20.14 -19.69
CA ASN A 130 -0.73 21.02 -20.31
C ASN A 130 -0.16 20.39 -21.59
N ARG A 131 0.16 19.08 -21.57
CA ARG A 131 0.64 18.39 -22.76
C ARG A 131 -0.36 18.37 -23.89
N ILE A 132 -1.63 18.13 -23.57
CA ILE A 132 -2.74 18.20 -24.53
C ILE A 132 -2.76 19.58 -25.21
N LYS A 133 -2.69 20.66 -24.43
CA LYS A 133 -2.67 22.05 -24.96
C LYS A 133 -1.48 22.35 -25.85
N ASP A 134 -0.32 21.82 -25.47
CA ASP A 134 0.94 22.04 -26.19
C ASP A 134 1.10 21.07 -27.38
N TYR A 135 0.09 20.23 -27.67
CA TYR A 135 0.17 19.13 -28.64
C TYR A 135 1.38 18.21 -28.43
N ASN A 136 1.83 18.09 -27.17
CA ASN A 136 2.96 17.27 -26.79
C ASN A 136 2.52 15.83 -26.53
N THR A 137 2.83 14.95 -27.47
CA THR A 137 2.46 13.53 -27.43
C THR A 137 3.43 12.64 -26.67
N LEU A 138 4.41 13.19 -25.94
CA LEU A 138 5.30 12.36 -25.12
C LEU A 138 4.49 11.53 -24.10
N PRO A 139 4.81 10.24 -23.91
CA PRO A 139 4.05 9.36 -23.04
C PRO A 139 4.17 9.82 -21.58
N LEU A 140 3.09 9.70 -20.81
CA LEU A 140 3.19 9.79 -19.35
C LEU A 140 3.97 8.56 -18.86
N LEU A 141 5.02 8.78 -18.06
CA LEU A 141 5.87 7.68 -17.61
C LEU A 141 5.10 6.74 -16.68
N SER A 142 4.22 7.30 -15.85
CA SER A 142 3.48 6.59 -14.80
C SER A 142 2.32 5.73 -15.30
N THR A 143 1.97 5.75 -16.59
CA THR A 143 0.84 5.00 -17.13
C THR A 143 1.02 3.48 -16.93
N PRO A 144 0.14 2.79 -16.20
CA PRO A 144 0.27 1.36 -15.97
C PRO A 144 0.10 0.59 -17.28
N THR A 145 0.70 -0.58 -17.34
CA THR A 145 0.60 -1.52 -18.47
C THR A 145 -0.15 -2.80 -18.08
N HIS A 146 -0.12 -3.14 -16.79
CA HIS A 146 -0.69 -4.35 -16.23
C HIS A 146 -1.42 -4.03 -14.92
N ARG A 147 -2.41 -4.83 -14.57
CA ARG A 147 -3.16 -4.76 -13.31
C ARG A 147 -2.27 -5.17 -12.13
N PRO A 148 -2.53 -4.60 -10.93
CA PRO A 148 -3.52 -3.55 -10.68
C PRO A 148 -3.04 -2.14 -11.07
N ALA A 149 -1.71 -1.92 -11.15
CA ALA A 149 -1.11 -0.69 -11.69
C ALA A 149 0.37 -0.86 -12.08
N TRP A 150 0.79 -2.09 -12.41
CA TRP A 150 2.19 -2.40 -12.73
C TRP A 150 2.62 -1.84 -14.09
N ILE A 151 3.87 -1.41 -14.16
CA ILE A 151 4.54 -1.01 -15.39
C ILE A 151 5.55 -2.09 -15.77
N ASP A 152 5.42 -2.59 -16.98
CA ASP A 152 6.43 -3.43 -17.62
C ASP A 152 7.75 -2.64 -17.71
N PRO A 153 8.85 -3.18 -17.16
CA PRO A 153 10.12 -2.46 -17.10
C PRO A 153 10.67 -2.12 -18.49
N SER A 154 10.45 -2.97 -19.51
CA SER A 154 10.85 -2.69 -20.90
C SER A 154 10.04 -1.54 -21.51
N VAL A 155 8.76 -1.42 -21.16
CA VAL A 155 7.92 -0.28 -21.59
C VAL A 155 8.42 1.02 -20.95
N LEU A 156 8.82 1.02 -19.69
CA LEU A 156 9.40 2.20 -19.04
C LEU A 156 10.68 2.67 -19.74
N VAL A 157 11.56 1.73 -20.13
CA VAL A 157 12.77 2.01 -20.92
C VAL A 157 12.42 2.68 -22.24
N SER A 158 11.44 2.12 -22.96
CA SER A 158 10.97 2.66 -24.25
C SER A 158 10.47 4.10 -24.09
N ARG A 159 9.62 4.36 -23.10
CA ARG A 159 9.09 5.71 -22.81
C ARG A 159 10.22 6.70 -22.53
N LEU A 160 11.17 6.35 -21.66
CA LEU A 160 12.31 7.23 -21.35
C LEU A 160 13.21 7.48 -22.56
N SER A 161 13.36 6.51 -23.46
CA SER A 161 14.10 6.68 -24.72
C SER A 161 13.47 7.77 -25.59
N GLU A 162 12.14 7.90 -25.61
CA GLU A 162 11.45 8.97 -26.33
C GLU A 162 11.78 10.36 -25.76
N TYR A 163 11.78 10.51 -24.43
CA TYR A 163 12.19 11.77 -23.78
C TYR A 163 13.63 12.11 -24.09
N GLN A 164 14.53 11.13 -24.01
CA GLN A 164 15.95 11.31 -24.32
C GLN A 164 16.14 11.77 -25.78
N LYS A 165 15.46 11.13 -26.75
CA LYS A 165 15.53 11.48 -28.17
C LYS A 165 15.05 12.91 -28.44
N LYS A 166 14.02 13.38 -27.71
CA LYS A 166 13.52 14.76 -27.83
C LYS A 166 14.31 15.78 -26.99
N GLY A 167 15.24 15.35 -26.13
CA GLY A 167 15.95 16.23 -25.20
C GLY A 167 15.04 16.90 -24.16
N ILE A 168 13.88 16.32 -23.87
CA ILE A 168 12.90 16.85 -22.91
C ILE A 168 13.07 16.11 -21.59
N LYS A 169 13.12 16.86 -20.48
CA LYS A 169 13.18 16.26 -19.13
C LYS A 169 11.78 15.77 -18.71
N PRO A 170 11.67 14.54 -18.17
CA PRO A 170 10.42 14.09 -17.56
C PRO A 170 9.99 14.97 -16.40
N ASP A 171 8.67 15.01 -16.15
CA ASP A 171 8.13 15.59 -14.94
C ASP A 171 8.56 14.76 -13.72
N SER A 172 8.95 15.43 -12.64
CA SER A 172 9.56 14.76 -11.49
C SER A 172 8.56 13.87 -10.73
N LEU A 173 7.27 14.21 -10.67
CA LEU A 173 6.28 13.39 -9.96
C LEU A 173 5.87 12.19 -10.83
N ASP A 174 5.60 12.43 -12.12
CA ASP A 174 5.29 11.38 -13.09
C ASP A 174 6.40 10.30 -13.11
N PHE A 175 7.66 10.73 -13.09
CA PHE A 175 8.79 9.79 -13.05
C PHE A 175 8.86 9.02 -11.72
N GLN A 176 8.62 9.67 -10.58
CA GLN A 176 8.58 8.98 -9.28
C GLN A 176 7.46 7.93 -9.21
N ILE A 177 6.27 8.25 -9.70
CA ILE A 177 5.15 7.29 -9.76
C ILE A 177 5.50 6.13 -10.70
N ALA A 178 6.14 6.41 -11.84
CA ALA A 178 6.60 5.37 -12.77
C ALA A 178 7.57 4.39 -12.09
N LEU A 179 8.57 4.89 -11.37
CA LEU A 179 9.50 4.04 -10.62
C LEU A 179 8.81 3.28 -9.49
N SER A 180 7.80 3.89 -8.85
CA SER A 180 7.03 3.25 -7.78
C SER A 180 6.12 2.12 -8.28
N ARG A 181 5.79 2.13 -9.59
CA ARG A 181 4.91 1.17 -10.27
C ARG A 181 5.64 0.14 -11.13
N VAL A 182 6.94 0.27 -11.37
CA VAL A 182 7.65 -0.69 -12.24
C VAL A 182 7.81 -2.05 -11.56
N ALA A 183 7.52 -3.12 -12.30
CA ALA A 183 7.74 -4.48 -11.82
C ALA A 183 9.23 -4.80 -11.71
N LEU A 184 9.62 -5.55 -10.68
CA LEU A 184 11.02 -5.86 -10.34
C LEU A 184 11.32 -7.36 -10.21
N ASP A 185 10.34 -8.21 -10.50
CA ASP A 185 10.44 -9.67 -10.39
C ASP A 185 11.17 -10.32 -11.58
N ASP A 186 10.98 -9.82 -12.80
CA ASP A 186 11.78 -10.19 -13.98
C ASP A 186 12.21 -8.93 -14.75
N THR A 187 13.51 -8.65 -14.75
CA THR A 187 14.07 -7.41 -15.34
C THR A 187 15.18 -7.66 -16.37
N ASP A 188 15.46 -8.91 -16.73
CA ASP A 188 16.60 -9.26 -17.59
C ASP A 188 16.48 -8.65 -18.99
N GLU A 189 15.28 -8.68 -19.57
CA GLU A 189 15.02 -8.03 -20.86
C GLU A 189 15.11 -6.50 -20.77
N ALA A 190 14.60 -5.93 -19.68
CA ALA A 190 14.66 -4.49 -19.47
C ALA A 190 16.11 -4.02 -19.30
N VAL A 191 16.96 -4.78 -18.60
CA VAL A 191 18.40 -4.50 -18.47
C VAL A 191 19.08 -4.43 -19.84
N ARG A 192 18.81 -5.42 -20.72
CA ARG A 192 19.35 -5.39 -22.10
C ARG A 192 18.86 -4.16 -22.86
N SER A 193 17.58 -3.83 -22.72
CA SER A 193 16.98 -2.66 -23.35
C SER A 193 17.57 -1.34 -22.83
N VAL A 194 17.85 -1.22 -21.54
CA VAL A 194 18.52 -0.06 -20.93
C VAL A 194 19.89 0.16 -21.55
N GLU A 195 20.68 -0.91 -21.65
CA GLU A 195 22.05 -0.84 -22.19
C GLU A 195 22.10 -0.45 -23.66
N GLN A 196 21.06 -0.78 -24.43
CA GLN A 196 20.96 -0.47 -25.86
C GLN A 196 20.33 0.90 -26.15
N ALA A 197 19.33 1.32 -25.37
CA ALA A 197 18.44 2.43 -25.73
C ALA A 197 18.66 3.72 -24.93
N LEU A 198 19.29 3.65 -23.76
CA LEU A 198 19.45 4.78 -22.84
C LEU A 198 20.93 5.13 -22.62
N ALA A 199 21.19 6.41 -22.33
CA ALA A 199 22.51 6.93 -22.01
C ALA A 199 22.47 7.83 -20.77
N GLY A 200 23.65 8.09 -20.19
CA GLY A 200 23.80 9.01 -19.05
C GLY A 200 22.95 8.61 -17.84
N GLU A 201 22.38 9.62 -17.16
CA GLU A 201 21.69 9.44 -15.89
C GLU A 201 20.48 8.50 -15.96
N TYR A 202 19.71 8.47 -17.05
CA TYR A 202 18.57 7.54 -17.18
C TYR A 202 19.02 6.08 -17.24
N ARG A 203 20.14 5.82 -17.92
CA ARG A 203 20.74 4.48 -17.99
C ARG A 203 21.20 4.03 -16.61
N GLU A 204 21.99 4.85 -15.93
CA GLU A 204 22.53 4.50 -14.61
C GLU A 204 21.43 4.33 -13.56
N LEU A 205 20.37 5.15 -13.61
CA LEU A 205 19.21 5.05 -12.73
C LEU A 205 18.45 3.73 -12.90
N LEU A 206 18.14 3.33 -14.15
CA LEU A 206 17.41 2.09 -14.39
C LEU A 206 18.29 0.85 -14.19
N LEU A 207 19.59 0.91 -14.51
CA LEU A 207 20.52 -0.17 -14.15
C LEU A 207 20.63 -0.33 -12.63
N PHE A 208 20.66 0.77 -11.89
CA PHE A 208 20.59 0.73 -10.43
C PHE A 208 19.31 0.05 -9.97
N LEU A 209 18.15 0.42 -10.51
CA LEU A 209 16.86 -0.13 -10.08
C LEU A 209 16.70 -1.62 -10.43
N PHE A 210 17.09 -2.03 -11.63
CA PHE A 210 16.83 -3.38 -12.14
C PHE A 210 17.87 -4.44 -11.75
N LYS A 211 19.14 -4.05 -11.54
CA LYS A 211 20.18 -5.01 -11.12
C LYS A 211 20.24 -5.09 -9.59
N PRO A 212 19.96 -6.24 -8.94
CA PRO A 212 19.90 -6.35 -7.48
C PRO A 212 21.12 -5.75 -6.75
N GLU A 213 22.33 -6.12 -7.19
CA GLU A 213 23.58 -5.70 -6.54
C GLU A 213 24.14 -4.35 -7.02
N ALA A 214 23.46 -3.67 -7.96
CA ALA A 214 23.95 -2.38 -8.46
C ALA A 214 23.86 -1.29 -7.38
N ARG A 215 24.94 -0.51 -7.25
CA ARG A 215 25.01 0.72 -6.46
C ARG A 215 24.67 1.93 -7.35
N PRO A 216 24.11 3.01 -6.77
CA PRO A 216 23.78 4.20 -7.53
C PRO A 216 25.04 4.88 -8.09
N LYS A 217 24.97 5.31 -9.35
CA LYS A 217 26.07 5.99 -10.05
C LYS A 217 25.58 7.30 -10.65
N GLY A 218 26.24 8.40 -10.28
CA GLY A 218 25.88 9.75 -10.71
C GLY A 218 26.16 10.03 -12.18
N SER A 219 25.80 11.21 -12.70
CA SER A 219 25.29 12.41 -12.00
C SER A 219 23.88 12.26 -11.42
N PHE A 220 23.60 12.95 -10.30
CA PHE A 220 22.31 12.91 -9.57
C PHE A 220 21.47 14.18 -9.79
N THR A 221 21.13 14.51 -11.05
CA THR A 221 20.29 15.68 -11.37
C THR A 221 18.85 15.50 -10.87
N PHE A 222 18.34 14.26 -10.88
CA PHE A 222 16.99 13.93 -10.43
C PHE A 222 16.98 13.32 -9.01
N GLN A 223 17.46 14.06 -8.01
CA GLN A 223 17.63 13.54 -6.64
C GLN A 223 16.36 12.88 -6.05
N ALA A 224 15.17 13.46 -6.28
CA ALA A 224 13.90 12.88 -5.82
C ALA A 224 13.61 11.51 -6.46
N VAL A 225 13.92 11.37 -7.74
CA VAL A 225 13.74 10.14 -8.51
C VAL A 225 14.73 9.08 -8.07
N TRP A 226 16.00 9.44 -7.85
CA TRP A 226 17.02 8.53 -7.29
C TRP A 226 16.64 8.02 -5.90
N MET A 227 16.18 8.91 -5.02
CA MET A 227 15.71 8.51 -3.69
C MET A 227 14.48 7.60 -3.76
N THR A 228 13.58 7.84 -4.72
CA THR A 228 12.42 6.97 -4.97
C THR A 228 12.85 5.59 -5.48
N ALA A 229 13.79 5.53 -6.43
CA ALA A 229 14.36 4.27 -6.92
C ALA A 229 14.95 3.44 -5.78
N ALA A 230 15.68 4.09 -4.86
CA ALA A 230 16.28 3.44 -3.71
C ALA A 230 15.26 2.95 -2.67
N LEU A 231 14.21 3.73 -2.42
CA LEU A 231 13.07 3.33 -1.58
C LEU A 231 12.34 2.11 -2.15
N VAL A 232 12.15 2.09 -3.46
CA VAL A 232 11.49 0.99 -4.18
C VAL A 232 12.36 -0.26 -4.19
N LYS A 233 13.65 -0.13 -4.53
CA LYS A 233 14.59 -1.25 -4.64
C LYS A 233 14.89 -1.91 -3.30
N SER A 234 15.17 -1.09 -2.29
CA SER A 234 15.72 -1.55 -1.02
C SER A 234 15.33 -0.56 0.08
N PRO A 235 14.08 -0.61 0.57
CA PRO A 235 13.53 0.41 1.47
C PRO A 235 14.34 0.59 2.75
N ASP A 236 14.98 -0.48 3.24
CA ASP A 236 15.71 -0.46 4.51
C ASP A 236 17.21 -0.11 4.34
N THR A 237 17.70 0.04 3.11
CA THR A 237 19.10 0.41 2.82
C THR A 237 19.28 1.93 2.74
N ILE A 238 20.30 2.43 3.42
CA ILE A 238 20.79 3.80 3.28
C ILE A 238 22.02 3.77 2.37
N TYR A 239 22.01 4.60 1.34
CA TYR A 239 23.10 4.72 0.36
C TYR A 239 23.91 5.96 0.67
N ASP A 240 25.22 5.80 0.90
CA ASP A 240 26.14 6.89 1.21
C ASP A 240 26.20 7.91 0.07
N GLU A 241 25.99 7.45 -1.17
CA GLU A 241 25.95 8.29 -2.37
C GLU A 241 24.84 9.36 -2.34
N PHE A 242 23.87 9.24 -1.42
CA PHE A 242 22.77 10.19 -1.24
C PHE A 242 22.93 11.06 0.00
N GLU A 243 24.06 11.06 0.72
CA GLU A 243 24.25 11.81 1.97
C GLU A 243 23.82 13.28 1.84
N ASP A 244 24.18 13.93 0.73
CA ASP A 244 23.88 15.34 0.44
C ASP A 244 22.43 15.60 -0.03
N PHE A 245 21.60 14.57 -0.20
CA PHE A 245 20.22 14.78 -0.61
C PHE A 245 19.41 15.38 0.55
N PRO A 246 18.48 16.33 0.29
CA PRO A 246 17.65 16.89 1.34
C PRO A 246 16.81 15.83 2.08
N TYR A 247 16.47 14.73 1.39
CA TYR A 247 15.68 13.62 1.92
C TYR A 247 16.46 12.77 2.94
N SER A 248 17.79 12.78 2.90
CA SER A 248 18.64 11.99 3.82
C SER A 248 18.59 12.52 5.26
N ALA A 249 18.14 13.78 5.44
CA ALA A 249 17.86 14.34 6.76
C ALA A 249 16.51 13.88 7.36
N VAL A 250 15.65 13.24 6.57
CA VAL A 250 14.35 12.70 7.04
C VAL A 250 14.59 11.37 7.74
N ASN A 251 13.99 11.18 8.92
CA ASN A 251 14.01 9.86 9.55
C ASN A 251 13.37 8.81 8.63
N ARG A 252 14.11 7.74 8.34
CA ARG A 252 13.77 6.73 7.33
C ARG A 252 12.39 6.11 7.51
N ALA A 253 11.92 5.95 8.75
CA ALA A 253 10.61 5.41 9.05
C ALA A 253 9.45 6.19 8.40
N TYR A 254 9.62 7.50 8.18
CA TYR A 254 8.62 8.32 7.49
C TYR A 254 8.61 8.15 5.97
N LEU A 255 9.72 7.70 5.40
CA LEU A 255 9.85 7.45 3.96
C LEU A 255 9.41 6.03 3.60
N THR A 256 9.63 5.06 4.49
CA THR A 256 9.24 3.67 4.29
C THR A 256 7.86 3.35 4.85
N GLY A 257 7.35 4.17 5.78
CA GLY A 257 6.15 3.86 6.54
C GLY A 257 6.37 2.89 7.69
N ASP A 258 7.61 2.45 7.94
CA ASP A 258 7.92 1.50 9.00
C ASP A 258 8.09 2.19 10.35
N ILE A 259 7.00 2.77 10.85
CA ILE A 259 6.94 3.41 12.17
C ILE A 259 6.49 2.37 13.19
N PRO A 260 7.24 2.12 14.28
CA PRO A 260 6.83 1.16 15.31
C PRO A 260 5.45 1.49 15.91
N CYS A 261 4.73 0.47 16.35
CA CYS A 261 3.48 0.63 17.10
C CYS A 261 3.60 0.02 18.49
N ASP A 262 2.85 0.57 19.44
CA ASP A 262 2.70 -0.01 20.76
C ASP A 262 1.31 0.24 21.34
N VAL A 263 0.96 -0.52 22.38
CA VAL A 263 -0.31 -0.42 23.08
C VAL A 263 -0.11 0.41 24.35
N PHE A 264 -0.84 1.52 24.44
CA PHE A 264 -0.82 2.40 25.59
C PHE A 264 -2.03 2.11 26.50
N ILE A 265 -1.76 2.00 27.80
CA ILE A 265 -2.77 1.68 28.83
C ILE A 265 -3.15 2.95 29.57
N PHE A 266 -4.46 3.19 29.73
CA PHE A 266 -5.00 4.33 30.46
C PHE A 266 -6.03 3.89 31.49
N GLU A 267 -5.78 4.22 32.75
CA GLU A 267 -6.79 4.12 33.79
C GLU A 267 -7.72 5.32 33.74
N LYS A 268 -9.01 5.05 33.53
CA LYS A 268 -10.10 6.01 33.66
C LYS A 268 -10.63 6.02 35.10
N PRO A 269 -11.39 7.05 35.49
CA PRO A 269 -12.18 7.01 36.72
C PRO A 269 -12.98 5.71 36.84
N PHE A 270 -13.18 5.25 38.08
CA PHE A 270 -13.89 4.01 38.41
C PHE A 270 -13.20 2.70 37.96
N GLY A 271 -11.89 2.72 37.74
CA GLY A 271 -11.08 1.52 37.48
C GLY A 271 -11.24 0.93 36.08
N LYS A 272 -11.86 1.65 35.13
CA LYS A 272 -11.94 1.22 33.74
C LYS A 272 -10.59 1.43 33.06
N VAL A 273 -10.09 0.42 32.37
CA VAL A 273 -8.82 0.49 31.62
C VAL A 273 -9.09 0.56 30.13
N ASP A 274 -8.58 1.60 29.47
CA ASP A 274 -8.53 1.71 28.01
C ASP A 274 -7.16 1.23 27.50
N ARG A 275 -7.18 0.56 26.35
CA ARG A 275 -5.97 0.09 25.66
C ARG A 275 -6.00 0.61 24.24
N ILE A 276 -4.98 1.37 23.87
CA ILE A 276 -4.96 2.12 22.63
C ILE A 276 -3.68 1.77 21.88
N LEU A 277 -3.81 1.18 20.68
CA LEU A 277 -2.69 0.94 19.79
C LEU A 277 -2.43 2.21 18.98
N GLN A 278 -1.18 2.70 19.01
CA GLN A 278 -0.77 3.89 18.28
C GLN A 278 0.68 3.76 17.78
N LEU A 279 0.97 4.54 16.74
CA LEU A 279 2.34 4.71 16.26
C LEU A 279 3.22 5.35 17.36
N ILE A 280 4.49 4.95 17.38
CA ILE A 280 5.59 5.60 18.09
C ILE A 280 6.42 6.35 17.04
N PRO A 281 5.99 7.57 16.65
CA PRO A 281 6.71 8.34 15.64
C PRO A 281 8.08 8.77 16.16
N PRO A 282 9.18 8.44 15.45
CA PRO A 282 10.51 8.86 15.86
C PRO A 282 10.70 10.37 15.66
N ALA A 283 11.57 11.00 16.45
CA ALA A 283 11.85 12.42 16.27
C ALA A 283 12.43 12.70 14.86
N SER A 284 11.92 13.75 14.22
CA SER A 284 12.38 14.22 12.90
C SER A 284 12.14 15.72 12.76
N LYS A 285 13.06 16.44 12.13
CA LYS A 285 12.95 17.90 11.92
C LYS A 285 11.70 18.29 11.10
N ASN A 286 11.24 17.36 10.28
CA ASN A 286 10.16 17.55 9.32
C ASN A 286 8.78 17.14 9.86
N VAL A 287 8.74 16.67 11.10
CA VAL A 287 7.53 16.14 11.73
C VAL A 287 7.28 16.83 13.05
N ALA A 288 6.11 17.48 13.17
CA ALA A 288 5.65 17.99 14.46
C ALA A 288 4.68 16.98 15.09
N ILE A 289 5.01 16.53 16.30
CA ILE A 289 4.23 15.55 17.05
C ILE A 289 3.62 16.24 18.26
N LYS A 290 2.29 16.14 18.41
CA LYS A 290 1.57 16.57 19.60
C LYS A 290 1.27 15.36 20.46
N TRP A 291 1.88 15.29 21.64
CA TRP A 291 1.69 14.19 22.59
C TRP A 291 0.48 14.43 23.49
N ARG A 292 -0.16 13.35 23.94
CA ARG A 292 -1.20 13.40 24.99
C ARG A 292 -0.63 12.93 26.34
N PHE A 293 -1.37 13.19 27.42
CA PHE A 293 -1.15 12.52 28.70
C PHE A 293 -1.07 11.00 28.51
N GLY A 294 -0.01 10.39 29.05
CA GLY A 294 0.33 8.97 28.93
C GLY A 294 1.17 8.58 27.70
N GLY A 295 1.81 9.55 27.04
CA GLY A 295 3.04 9.29 26.28
C GLY A 295 2.87 8.82 24.83
N TYR A 296 1.67 8.89 24.26
CA TYR A 296 1.41 8.55 22.85
C TYR A 296 1.14 9.78 21.98
N ALA A 297 1.43 9.65 20.67
CA ALA A 297 1.22 10.70 19.71
C ALA A 297 -0.28 10.87 19.41
N LEU A 298 -0.82 12.07 19.65
CA LEU A 298 -2.21 12.40 19.34
C LEU A 298 -2.38 12.89 17.92
N TYR A 299 -1.43 13.71 17.46
CA TYR A 299 -1.45 14.30 16.13
C TYR A 299 -0.03 14.41 15.58
N MET A 300 0.11 14.09 14.31
CA MET A 300 1.38 14.13 13.60
C MET A 300 1.22 14.92 12.32
N THR A 301 2.02 15.96 12.14
CA THR A 301 2.07 16.72 10.89
C THR A 301 3.39 16.52 10.20
N TYR A 302 3.34 16.13 8.93
CA TYR A 302 4.50 15.97 8.08
C TYR A 302 4.66 17.19 7.16
N ARG A 303 5.88 17.72 7.07
CA ARG A 303 6.26 18.79 6.14
C ARG A 303 7.40 18.30 5.24
N PRO A 304 7.23 18.29 3.91
CA PRO A 304 8.29 17.88 3.01
C PRO A 304 9.58 18.68 3.22
N CYS A 305 10.73 17.99 3.15
CA CYS A 305 12.04 18.59 3.39
C CYS A 305 12.60 19.38 2.19
N SER A 306 11.96 19.25 1.02
CA SER A 306 12.38 19.79 -0.26
C SER A 306 11.22 20.48 -0.97
N ARG A 307 11.53 21.40 -1.90
CA ARG A 307 10.55 21.99 -2.81
C ARG A 307 10.03 20.99 -3.84
N ILE A 308 10.81 19.95 -4.13
CA ILE A 308 10.40 18.79 -4.91
C ILE A 308 10.17 17.67 -3.88
N PRO A 309 8.96 17.49 -3.34
CA PRO A 309 8.70 16.44 -2.36
C PRO A 309 8.83 15.07 -3.01
N LEU A 310 9.22 14.06 -2.22
CA LEU A 310 9.06 12.68 -2.65
C LEU A 310 7.57 12.33 -2.74
N LEU A 311 7.22 11.41 -3.64
CA LEU A 311 5.84 10.88 -3.73
C LEU A 311 5.33 10.42 -2.35
N VAL A 312 6.13 9.63 -1.64
CA VAL A 312 5.80 9.11 -0.29
C VAL A 312 5.58 10.21 0.74
N GLU A 313 6.28 11.34 0.64
CA GLU A 313 6.10 12.47 1.55
C GLU A 313 4.74 13.16 1.40
N THR A 314 4.12 13.03 0.21
CA THR A 314 2.79 13.60 -0.05
C THR A 314 1.67 12.82 0.65
N PHE A 315 1.88 11.54 0.94
CA PHE A 315 0.84 10.65 1.46
C PHE A 315 0.41 10.99 2.88
N TRP A 316 1.30 11.53 3.70
CA TRP A 316 1.02 11.87 5.11
C TRP A 316 -0.12 12.85 5.33
N LYS A 317 -0.56 13.56 4.28
CA LYS A 317 -1.63 14.55 4.28
C LYS A 317 -2.93 14.06 3.62
N ILE A 318 -2.91 12.87 3.01
CA ILE A 318 -4.03 12.38 2.21
C ILE A 318 -5.12 11.83 3.15
N PRO A 319 -6.39 12.27 3.02
CA PRO A 319 -7.49 11.72 3.78
C PRO A 319 -7.80 10.30 3.29
N LEU A 320 -7.93 9.37 4.23
CA LEU A 320 -8.29 7.99 3.92
C LEU A 320 -9.79 7.88 3.73
N ARG A 321 -10.22 7.76 2.46
CA ARG A 321 -11.60 7.50 2.04
C ARG A 321 -11.66 6.17 1.28
N GLU A 322 -12.66 5.36 1.60
CA GLU A 322 -12.83 4.01 1.04
C GLU A 322 -12.72 3.98 -0.50
N LYS A 323 -13.45 4.87 -1.18
CA LYS A 323 -13.54 4.90 -2.65
C LYS A 323 -12.24 5.28 -3.37
N ASP A 324 -11.36 6.00 -2.68
CA ASP A 324 -10.12 6.50 -3.27
C ASP A 324 -8.90 5.70 -2.81
N LEU A 325 -9.03 4.91 -1.73
CA LEU A 325 -7.92 4.21 -1.08
C LEU A 325 -7.17 3.27 -2.03
N LYS A 326 -7.89 2.47 -2.83
CA LYS A 326 -7.26 1.54 -3.79
C LYS A 326 -6.37 2.30 -4.78
N ARG A 327 -6.88 3.38 -5.36
CA ARG A 327 -6.13 4.21 -6.34
C ARG A 327 -4.88 4.82 -5.70
N PHE A 328 -5.01 5.31 -4.47
CA PHE A 328 -3.88 5.84 -3.70
C PHE A 328 -2.81 4.79 -3.37
N LEU A 329 -3.19 3.59 -2.90
CA LEU A 329 -2.28 2.47 -2.70
C LEU A 329 -1.50 2.15 -3.99
N LEU A 330 -2.19 2.22 -5.13
CA LEU A 330 -1.64 1.94 -6.46
C LEU A 330 -0.82 3.07 -7.08
N LEU A 331 -0.62 4.20 -6.39
CA LEU A 331 0.44 5.16 -6.74
C LEU A 331 1.83 4.60 -6.43
N SER A 332 1.93 3.69 -5.45
CA SER A 332 3.19 3.11 -5.00
C SER A 332 3.03 1.64 -4.61
N PRO A 333 2.70 0.75 -5.57
CA PRO A 333 2.49 -0.68 -5.29
C PRO A 333 3.74 -1.36 -4.71
N ASN A 334 4.96 -0.90 -5.02
CA ASN A 334 6.20 -1.39 -4.40
C ASN A 334 6.43 -0.90 -2.95
N ALA A 335 5.65 0.07 -2.45
CA ALA A 335 5.85 0.67 -1.14
C ALA A 335 4.53 0.95 -0.40
N PRO A 336 3.65 -0.05 -0.16
CA PRO A 336 2.36 0.19 0.46
C PRO A 336 2.45 0.44 1.97
N ARG A 337 3.58 0.12 2.61
CA ARG A 337 3.77 0.19 4.09
C ARG A 337 3.40 1.56 4.67
N ILE A 338 3.64 2.64 3.94
CA ILE A 338 3.25 4.01 4.34
C ILE A 338 1.74 4.19 4.45
N TRP A 339 0.96 3.62 3.53
CA TRP A 339 -0.49 3.64 3.58
C TRP A 339 -1.03 2.83 4.76
N LEU A 340 -0.37 1.72 5.07
CA LEU A 340 -0.70 0.91 6.25
C LEU A 340 -0.41 1.67 7.54
N ALA A 341 0.69 2.42 7.59
CA ALA A 341 0.97 3.31 8.73
C ALA A 341 -0.09 4.40 8.90
N LEU A 342 -0.61 4.96 7.80
CA LEU A 342 -1.70 5.94 7.83
C LEU A 342 -3.01 5.31 8.33
N LEU A 343 -3.35 4.11 7.86
CA LEU A 343 -4.50 3.36 8.36
C LEU A 343 -4.37 3.10 9.86
N VAL A 344 -3.20 2.62 10.32
CA VAL A 344 -2.99 2.39 11.76
C VAL A 344 -3.07 3.70 12.55
N ARG A 345 -2.46 4.78 12.06
CA ARG A 345 -2.49 6.11 12.70
C ARG A 345 -3.91 6.64 12.89
N ASP A 346 -4.70 6.63 11.83
CA ASP A 346 -5.97 7.37 11.77
C ASP A 346 -7.17 6.53 12.17
N ARG A 347 -7.07 5.21 11.99
CA ARG A 347 -8.23 4.31 11.93
C ARG A 347 -8.10 3.09 12.86
N VAL A 348 -6.93 2.85 13.46
CA VAL A 348 -6.73 1.79 14.46
C VAL A 348 -6.37 2.43 15.80
N ARG A 349 -7.29 2.39 16.77
CA ARG A 349 -7.06 2.98 18.09
C ARG A 349 -7.35 1.99 19.20
N ASP A 350 -8.62 1.80 19.55
CA ASP A 350 -9.04 0.75 20.46
C ASP A 350 -9.56 -0.44 19.67
N ALA A 351 -9.44 -1.64 20.24
CA ALA A 351 -9.85 -2.85 19.57
C ALA A 351 -11.38 -2.98 19.41
N TYR A 352 -12.17 -2.06 19.97
CA TYR A 352 -13.64 -2.10 19.94
C TYR A 352 -14.24 -1.06 19.00
N TRP A 353 -13.43 -0.18 18.43
CA TRP A 353 -13.86 0.76 17.42
C TRP A 353 -14.31 -0.03 16.20
N ASN A 354 -15.62 0.03 15.95
CA ASN A 354 -16.25 -0.53 14.78
C ASN A 354 -17.20 0.50 14.18
N ASP A 355 -16.86 1.02 13.01
CA ASP A 355 -17.81 1.75 12.18
C ASP A 355 -17.74 1.21 10.74
N LEU A 356 -18.80 1.47 9.98
CA LEU A 356 -18.96 0.93 8.65
C LEU A 356 -17.88 1.43 7.68
N GLU A 357 -17.42 2.67 7.81
CA GLU A 357 -16.38 3.24 6.96
C GLU A 357 -15.03 2.56 7.24
N LEU A 358 -14.71 2.35 8.53
CA LEU A 358 -13.51 1.63 8.96
C LEU A 358 -13.47 0.20 8.42
N ALA A 359 -14.57 -0.54 8.54
CA ALA A 359 -14.64 -1.91 8.03
C ALA A 359 -14.36 -1.95 6.52
N ARG A 360 -15.00 -1.06 5.76
CA ARG A 360 -14.81 -1.00 4.30
C ARG A 360 -13.41 -0.54 3.89
N LEU A 361 -12.83 0.44 4.58
CA LEU A 361 -11.44 0.85 4.37
C LEU A 361 -10.48 -0.33 4.52
N ASN A 362 -10.65 -1.13 5.58
CA ASN A 362 -9.81 -2.30 5.83
C ASN A 362 -10.00 -3.38 4.76
N LEU A 363 -11.24 -3.63 4.31
CA LEU A 363 -11.51 -4.58 3.24
C LEU A 363 -10.85 -4.15 1.92
N VAL A 364 -11.01 -2.90 1.51
CA VAL A 364 -10.36 -2.34 0.31
C VAL A 364 -8.84 -2.45 0.39
N ALA A 365 -8.26 -2.14 1.57
CA ALA A 365 -6.82 -2.27 1.78
C ALA A 365 -6.34 -3.72 1.66
N LEU A 366 -7.00 -4.67 2.34
CA LEU A 366 -6.63 -6.09 2.31
C LEU A 366 -6.77 -6.69 0.91
N GLU A 367 -7.86 -6.39 0.21
CA GLU A 367 -8.07 -6.83 -1.18
C GLU A 367 -7.04 -6.25 -2.13
N THR A 368 -6.72 -4.95 -2.00
CA THR A 368 -5.70 -4.32 -2.82
C THR A 368 -4.32 -4.93 -2.55
N LEU A 369 -3.96 -5.13 -1.28
CA LEU A 369 -2.69 -5.74 -0.89
C LEU A 369 -2.53 -7.18 -1.40
N ARG A 370 -3.63 -7.94 -1.43
CA ARG A 370 -3.68 -9.28 -2.03
C ARG A 370 -3.29 -9.26 -3.51
N GLU A 371 -3.75 -8.27 -4.28
CA GLU A 371 -3.43 -8.12 -5.70
C GLU A 371 -1.96 -7.75 -5.99
N LEU A 372 -1.19 -7.34 -4.98
CA LEU A 372 0.19 -6.86 -5.14
C LEU A 372 1.25 -7.96 -5.02
N ASP A 373 0.91 -9.15 -4.50
CA ASP A 373 1.84 -10.29 -4.36
C ASP A 373 3.20 -9.92 -3.71
N LEU A 374 3.16 -9.06 -2.68
CA LEU A 374 4.35 -8.55 -1.99
C LEU A 374 4.86 -9.49 -0.90
N GLU A 375 6.11 -9.30 -0.49
CA GLU A 375 6.70 -9.99 0.67
C GLU A 375 6.38 -9.29 2.00
N TRP A 376 5.99 -10.10 2.99
CA TRP A 376 5.56 -9.72 4.34
C TRP A 376 6.53 -10.31 5.38
N ARG A 377 7.77 -9.83 5.37
CA ARG A 377 8.82 -10.33 6.28
C ARG A 377 9.02 -9.46 7.53
N GLY A 378 8.35 -8.31 7.64
CA GLY A 378 8.55 -7.42 8.79
C GLY A 378 7.71 -6.13 8.75
N GLY A 379 7.88 -5.34 9.81
CA GLY A 379 7.45 -3.95 9.87
C GLY A 379 5.94 -3.71 9.93
N MET A 380 5.54 -2.54 9.43
CA MET A 380 4.14 -2.08 9.42
C MET A 380 3.17 -3.02 8.72
N ALA A 381 3.62 -3.75 7.70
CA ALA A 381 2.77 -4.72 7.00
C ALA A 381 2.26 -5.81 7.97
N LEU A 382 3.17 -6.46 8.70
CA LEU A 382 2.79 -7.47 9.70
C LEU A 382 1.99 -6.87 10.86
N THR A 383 2.29 -5.64 11.25
CA THR A 383 1.52 -4.90 12.27
C THR A 383 0.07 -4.71 11.84
N TYR A 384 -0.13 -4.24 10.61
CA TYR A 384 -1.46 -4.05 10.03
C TYR A 384 -2.23 -5.38 9.91
N LEU A 385 -1.59 -6.44 9.40
CA LEU A 385 -2.21 -7.76 9.31
C LEU A 385 -2.61 -8.30 10.69
N ALA A 386 -1.75 -8.18 11.70
CA ALA A 386 -2.04 -8.59 13.07
C ALA A 386 -3.26 -7.84 13.65
N VAL A 387 -3.35 -6.54 13.41
CA VAL A 387 -4.51 -5.73 13.79
C VAL A 387 -5.78 -6.21 13.10
N CYS A 388 -5.74 -6.49 11.79
CA CYS A 388 -6.90 -6.98 11.05
C CYS A 388 -7.34 -8.38 11.51
N LEU A 389 -6.41 -9.29 11.81
CA LEU A 389 -6.71 -10.61 12.42
C LEU A 389 -7.37 -10.47 13.80
N LEU A 390 -7.06 -9.40 14.52
CA LEU A 390 -7.64 -9.05 15.82
C LEU A 390 -8.85 -8.11 15.70
N SER A 391 -9.31 -7.77 14.49
CA SER A 391 -10.40 -6.82 14.26
C SER A 391 -11.68 -7.26 14.97
N ILE A 392 -12.53 -6.32 15.38
CA ILE A 392 -13.87 -6.62 15.89
C ILE A 392 -14.84 -6.99 14.77
N ASP A 393 -14.62 -6.46 13.57
CA ASP A 393 -15.43 -6.75 12.39
C ASP A 393 -15.08 -8.14 11.83
N ARG A 394 -16.10 -9.02 11.71
CA ARG A 394 -15.90 -10.40 11.25
C ARG A 394 -15.44 -10.43 9.78
N PRO A 395 -16.11 -9.78 8.81
CA PRO A 395 -15.64 -9.70 7.43
C PRO A 395 -14.15 -9.32 7.29
N VAL A 396 -13.71 -8.28 8.02
CA VAL A 396 -12.28 -7.88 8.02
C VAL A 396 -11.37 -9.00 8.54
N ARG A 397 -11.74 -9.69 9.64
CA ARG A 397 -10.95 -10.82 10.16
C ARG A 397 -10.86 -11.98 9.17
N LEU A 398 -11.96 -12.33 8.51
CA LEU A 398 -11.98 -13.42 7.53
C LEU A 398 -11.12 -13.07 6.30
N CYS A 399 -11.24 -11.84 5.80
CA CYS A 399 -10.41 -11.35 4.69
C CYS A 399 -8.91 -11.36 5.04
N ALA A 400 -8.56 -10.97 6.27
CA ALA A 400 -7.18 -11.04 6.77
C ALA A 400 -6.66 -12.49 6.90
N ALA A 401 -7.52 -13.42 7.33
CA ALA A 401 -7.20 -14.84 7.40
C ALA A 401 -6.99 -15.47 6.01
N ASP A 402 -7.80 -15.08 5.03
CA ASP A 402 -7.63 -15.50 3.64
C ASP A 402 -6.32 -14.98 3.06
N LEU A 403 -6.02 -13.68 3.22
CA LEU A 403 -4.75 -13.10 2.81
C LEU A 403 -3.56 -13.82 3.47
N TRP A 404 -3.62 -14.11 4.78
CA TRP A 404 -2.58 -14.89 5.45
C TRP A 404 -2.37 -16.27 4.82
N GLY A 405 -3.46 -16.98 4.49
CA GLY A 405 -3.38 -18.29 3.83
C GLY A 405 -2.68 -18.21 2.47
N GLU A 406 -3.10 -17.28 1.62
CA GLU A 406 -2.49 -17.09 0.30
C GLU A 406 -1.00 -16.73 0.40
N LEU A 407 -0.63 -15.88 1.38
CA LEU A 407 0.77 -15.53 1.63
C LEU A 407 1.59 -16.73 2.13
N VAL A 408 1.00 -17.63 2.92
CA VAL A 408 1.65 -18.87 3.33
C VAL A 408 1.88 -19.78 2.13
N GLU A 409 0.87 -20.00 1.30
CA GLU A 409 0.97 -20.86 0.10
C GLU A 409 2.07 -20.42 -0.87
N LYS A 410 2.26 -19.11 -1.00
CA LYS A 410 3.27 -18.47 -1.88
C LYS A 410 4.63 -18.27 -1.21
N ASP A 411 4.82 -18.66 0.06
CA ASP A 411 6.01 -18.33 0.87
C ASP A 411 6.36 -16.83 0.84
N LEU A 412 5.35 -15.99 1.06
CA LEU A 412 5.49 -14.54 1.08
C LEU A 412 5.39 -13.94 2.49
N ILE A 413 5.23 -14.74 3.55
CA ILE A 413 5.08 -14.24 4.93
C ILE A 413 6.03 -14.88 5.93
N ASP A 414 6.60 -14.07 6.83
CA ASP A 414 7.30 -14.56 8.01
C ASP A 414 6.32 -14.75 9.19
N ASN A 415 5.92 -16.00 9.41
CA ASN A 415 5.02 -16.39 10.51
C ASN A 415 5.62 -16.19 11.89
N VAL A 416 6.94 -16.27 12.05
CA VAL A 416 7.61 -15.99 13.32
C VAL A 416 7.51 -14.50 13.62
N ALA A 417 7.79 -13.64 12.64
CA ALA A 417 7.64 -12.20 12.79
C ALA A 417 6.19 -11.79 13.08
N LEU A 418 5.20 -12.36 12.37
CA LEU A 418 3.79 -12.11 12.65
C LEU A 418 3.40 -12.55 14.07
N GLY A 419 3.86 -13.73 14.50
CA GLY A 419 3.64 -14.22 15.86
C GLY A 419 4.21 -13.26 16.92
N ARG A 420 5.45 -12.76 16.74
CA ARG A 420 6.03 -11.74 17.63
C ARG A 420 5.17 -10.48 17.71
N VAL A 421 4.64 -9.99 16.59
CA VAL A 421 3.77 -8.80 16.55
C VAL A 421 2.47 -9.06 17.32
N LEU A 422 1.78 -10.18 17.05
CA LEU A 422 0.55 -10.57 17.76
C LEU A 422 0.81 -10.69 19.26
N GLY A 423 1.94 -11.29 19.65
CA GLY A 423 2.35 -11.45 21.04
C GLY A 423 2.61 -10.13 21.75
N LYS A 424 3.32 -9.19 21.11
CA LYS A 424 3.51 -7.85 21.66
C LYS A 424 2.18 -7.13 21.87
N ILE A 425 1.29 -7.12 20.86
CA ILE A 425 -0.02 -6.47 20.97
C ILE A 425 -0.86 -7.10 22.10
N GLN A 426 -0.87 -8.43 22.20
CA GLN A 426 -1.68 -9.14 23.18
C GLN A 426 -1.05 -9.29 24.57
N SER A 427 0.25 -9.05 24.71
CA SER A 427 0.90 -8.95 26.03
C SER A 427 0.26 -7.88 26.91
N LEU A 428 -0.34 -6.88 26.27
CA LEU A 428 -1.05 -5.77 26.91
C LEU A 428 -2.58 -5.93 26.80
N GLU A 429 -3.07 -7.09 26.36
CA GLU A 429 -4.49 -7.45 26.22
C GLU A 429 -5.30 -6.45 25.37
N TRP A 430 -4.70 -5.92 24.29
CA TRP A 430 -5.35 -4.90 23.46
C TRP A 430 -6.71 -5.35 22.91
N ALA A 431 -6.83 -6.62 22.50
CA ALA A 431 -8.06 -7.20 22.00
C ALA A 431 -8.43 -8.50 22.74
N PRO A 432 -9.71 -8.91 22.80
CA PRO A 432 -10.07 -10.23 23.33
C PRO A 432 -9.31 -11.37 22.63
N ALA A 433 -8.65 -12.23 23.41
CA ALA A 433 -7.90 -13.38 22.89
C ALA A 433 -8.79 -14.34 22.07
N GLN A 434 -10.11 -14.34 22.34
CA GLN A 434 -11.10 -15.11 21.58
C GLN A 434 -11.16 -14.73 20.10
N ARG A 435 -10.77 -13.51 19.72
CA ARG A 435 -10.81 -13.09 18.31
C ARG A 435 -9.83 -13.91 17.48
N ILE A 436 -8.61 -14.11 17.96
CA ILE A 436 -7.62 -14.94 17.26
C ILE A 436 -7.88 -16.43 17.49
N SER A 437 -8.22 -16.86 18.71
CA SER A 437 -8.48 -18.29 18.95
C SER A 437 -9.71 -18.80 18.20
N GLY A 438 -10.76 -17.96 18.11
CA GLY A 438 -11.97 -18.28 17.35
C GLY A 438 -11.70 -18.31 15.86
N LEU A 439 -10.95 -17.34 15.33
CA LEU A 439 -10.55 -17.29 13.92
C LEU A 439 -9.73 -18.50 13.51
N VAL A 440 -8.86 -19.01 14.39
CA VAL A 440 -8.10 -20.24 14.13
C VAL A 440 -9.01 -21.42 13.89
N VAL A 441 -9.94 -21.67 14.81
CA VAL A 441 -10.89 -22.80 14.72
C VAL A 441 -11.84 -22.63 13.52
N GLU A 442 -12.26 -21.40 13.23
CA GLU A 442 -13.22 -21.09 12.16
C GLU A 442 -12.62 -21.24 10.76
N MET A 443 -11.37 -20.80 10.54
CA MET A 443 -10.82 -20.66 9.17
C MET A 443 -9.35 -21.04 8.99
N LEU A 444 -8.50 -20.94 10.02
CA LEU A 444 -7.05 -21.10 9.81
C LEU A 444 -6.60 -22.56 9.95
N ILE A 445 -7.20 -23.31 10.86
CA ILE A 445 -6.89 -24.73 11.07
C ILE A 445 -7.55 -25.59 9.98
N ASN A 446 -6.92 -26.72 9.64
CA ASN A 446 -7.41 -27.71 8.69
C ASN A 446 -7.56 -27.23 7.23
N ARG A 447 -6.97 -26.08 6.85
CA ARG A 447 -6.87 -25.68 5.43
C ARG A 447 -5.98 -26.63 4.64
N SER A 448 -4.79 -26.89 5.15
CA SER A 448 -3.88 -27.95 4.66
C SER A 448 -2.86 -28.30 5.74
N SER A 449 -2.16 -29.44 5.59
CA SER A 449 -1.09 -29.82 6.52
C SER A 449 0.04 -28.79 6.56
N PHE A 450 0.30 -28.12 5.44
CA PHE A 450 1.30 -27.06 5.37
C PHE A 450 0.88 -25.81 6.15
N HIS A 451 -0.36 -25.34 5.98
CA HIS A 451 -0.89 -24.22 6.77
C HIS A 451 -0.88 -24.51 8.26
N ASN A 452 -1.28 -25.72 8.65
CA ASN A 452 -1.31 -26.10 10.07
C ASN A 452 0.12 -26.07 10.67
N LYS A 453 1.13 -26.48 9.90
CA LYS A 453 2.55 -26.40 10.31
C LYS A 453 2.98 -24.95 10.51
N GLU A 454 2.70 -24.08 9.54
CA GLU A 454 3.03 -22.65 9.61
C GLU A 454 2.28 -21.91 10.73
N LEU A 455 1.03 -22.30 10.98
CA LEU A 455 0.24 -21.77 12.09
C LEU A 455 0.83 -22.19 13.45
N SER A 456 1.38 -23.40 13.55
CA SER A 456 2.10 -23.84 14.77
C SER A 456 3.36 -23.01 15.00
N VAL A 457 4.13 -22.72 13.94
CA VAL A 457 5.29 -21.80 14.01
C VAL A 457 4.87 -20.42 14.51
N LEU A 458 3.78 -19.87 13.95
CA LEU A 458 3.20 -18.60 14.38
C LEU A 458 2.82 -18.64 15.86
N PHE A 459 2.11 -19.67 16.31
CA PHE A 459 1.65 -19.79 17.70
C PHE A 459 2.79 -19.97 18.70
N VAL A 460 3.82 -20.74 18.37
CA VAL A 460 5.02 -20.84 19.22
C VAL A 460 5.63 -19.45 19.41
N SER A 461 5.80 -18.68 18.33
CA SER A 461 6.35 -17.33 18.43
C SER A 461 5.41 -16.35 19.14
N PHE A 462 4.10 -16.48 18.94
CA PHE A 462 3.08 -15.66 19.58
C PHE A 462 3.06 -15.86 21.10
N LEU A 463 2.89 -17.09 21.55
CA LEU A 463 2.83 -17.43 22.98
C LEU A 463 4.13 -17.08 23.71
N SER A 464 5.28 -17.20 23.03
CA SER A 464 6.59 -16.84 23.61
C SER A 464 6.76 -15.35 23.90
N CYS A 465 5.89 -14.49 23.37
CA CYS A 465 5.93 -13.05 23.57
C CYS A 465 4.90 -12.57 24.61
N LEU A 466 4.13 -13.48 25.22
CA LEU A 466 3.20 -13.15 26.30
C LEU A 466 3.93 -13.00 27.65
N PRO A 467 3.36 -12.22 28.60
CA PRO A 467 3.98 -11.99 29.90
C PRO A 467 3.87 -13.23 30.82
N GLU A 468 4.73 -13.26 31.84
CA GLU A 468 4.69 -14.28 32.90
C GLU A 468 3.35 -14.30 33.65
N SER A 469 2.75 -13.12 33.86
CA SER A 469 1.38 -13.03 34.36
C SER A 469 0.41 -13.48 33.26
N PRO A 470 -0.41 -14.52 33.48
CA PRO A 470 -1.35 -14.99 32.47
C PRO A 470 -2.27 -13.88 31.98
N VAL A 471 -2.29 -13.65 30.67
CA VAL A 471 -3.28 -12.78 30.02
C VAL A 471 -4.67 -13.38 30.15
N LYS A 472 -5.69 -12.52 30.07
CA LYS A 472 -7.09 -12.93 30.06
C LYS A 472 -7.34 -13.94 28.93
N ASP A 473 -8.04 -15.01 29.29
CA ASP A 473 -8.41 -16.09 28.38
C ASP A 473 -7.22 -16.85 27.74
N LEU A 474 -6.03 -16.81 28.37
CA LEU A 474 -4.87 -17.61 27.97
C LEU A 474 -5.19 -19.10 27.80
N LYS A 475 -6.04 -19.66 28.68
CA LYS A 475 -6.48 -21.07 28.56
C LYS A 475 -6.99 -21.40 27.17
N ARG A 476 -7.78 -20.49 26.56
CA ARG A 476 -8.35 -20.69 25.24
C ARG A 476 -7.30 -20.67 24.13
N LEU A 477 -6.25 -19.84 24.26
CA LEU A 477 -5.11 -19.84 23.35
C LEU A 477 -4.33 -21.17 23.43
N LEU A 478 -4.15 -21.69 24.65
CA LEU A 478 -3.47 -22.97 24.87
C LEU A 478 -4.29 -24.16 24.35
N GLU A 479 -5.62 -24.14 24.51
CA GLU A 479 -6.53 -25.15 23.92
C GLU A 479 -6.39 -25.22 22.40
N VAL A 480 -6.42 -24.06 21.72
CA VAL A 480 -6.20 -24.00 20.27
C VAL A 480 -4.81 -24.49 19.89
N PHE A 481 -3.80 -24.17 20.68
CA PHE A 481 -2.44 -24.64 20.42
C PHE A 481 -2.30 -26.16 20.60
N ALA A 482 -2.97 -26.77 21.59
CA ALA A 482 -3.03 -28.22 21.76
C ALA A 482 -3.73 -28.90 20.57
N GLU A 483 -4.81 -28.31 20.06
CA GLU A 483 -5.49 -28.79 18.86
C GLU A 483 -4.55 -28.75 17.64
N LEU A 484 -3.80 -27.65 17.46
CA LEU A 484 -2.79 -27.54 16.41
C LEU A 484 -1.69 -28.59 16.55
N GLN A 485 -1.22 -28.90 17.76
CA GLN A 485 -0.24 -29.96 17.97
C GLN A 485 -0.81 -31.32 17.55
N THR A 486 -2.06 -31.59 17.92
CA THR A 486 -2.76 -32.84 17.60
C THR A 486 -2.92 -33.01 16.10
N VAL A 487 -3.45 -32.00 15.41
CA VAL A 487 -3.70 -32.05 13.96
C VAL A 487 -2.41 -32.20 13.14
N ASN A 488 -1.30 -31.62 13.61
CA ASN A 488 -0.02 -31.66 12.90
C ASN A 488 0.85 -32.87 13.24
N ASN A 489 0.48 -33.68 14.23
CA ASN A 489 1.44 -34.54 14.94
C ASN A 489 2.71 -33.76 15.33
N TRP A 490 2.52 -32.50 15.76
CA TRP A 490 3.63 -31.59 16.05
C TRP A 490 4.42 -32.12 17.26
N PRO A 491 5.76 -32.13 17.20
CA PRO A 491 6.56 -32.64 18.30
C PRO A 491 6.35 -31.82 19.59
N LYS A 492 6.69 -32.43 20.73
CA LYS A 492 6.71 -31.76 22.03
C LYS A 492 7.47 -30.43 21.93
N ILE A 493 7.00 -29.42 22.64
CA ILE A 493 7.56 -28.06 22.58
C ILE A 493 9.03 -28.10 23.00
N THR A 494 9.93 -27.61 22.15
CA THR A 494 11.38 -27.53 22.45
C THR A 494 11.90 -26.10 22.57
N TYR A 495 11.08 -25.10 22.22
CA TYR A 495 11.50 -23.70 22.24
C TYR A 495 11.58 -23.17 23.68
N ALA A 496 12.82 -22.91 24.14
CA ALA A 496 13.11 -22.59 25.54
C ALA A 496 12.32 -21.41 26.12
N PRO A 497 12.12 -20.28 25.41
CA PRO A 497 11.30 -19.18 25.93
C PRO A 497 9.86 -19.58 26.24
N LEU A 498 9.22 -20.37 25.36
CA LEU A 498 7.86 -20.85 25.59
C LEU A 498 7.82 -21.84 26.76
N LEU A 499 8.78 -22.75 26.86
CA LEU A 499 8.86 -23.70 27.97
C LEU A 499 8.95 -22.99 29.33
N SER A 500 9.77 -21.93 29.43
CA SER A 500 9.87 -21.13 30.66
C SER A 500 8.55 -20.49 31.06
N LEU A 501 7.78 -19.98 30.09
CA LEU A 501 6.45 -19.42 30.33
C LEU A 501 5.45 -20.49 30.75
N LEU A 502 5.44 -21.65 30.09
CA LEU A 502 4.56 -22.76 30.43
C LEU A 502 4.81 -23.26 31.86
N GLU A 503 6.06 -23.43 32.29
CA GLU A 503 6.40 -23.77 33.68
C GLU A 503 5.89 -22.72 34.68
N THR A 504 5.95 -21.45 34.30
CA THR A 504 5.45 -20.35 35.13
C THR A 504 3.93 -20.37 35.22
N TRP A 505 3.24 -20.52 34.09
CA TRP A 505 1.79 -20.58 34.00
C TRP A 505 1.20 -21.87 34.62
N LYS A 506 1.97 -22.97 34.63
CA LYS A 506 1.56 -24.25 35.24
C LYS A 506 1.24 -24.15 36.74
N LYS A 507 1.84 -23.16 37.42
CA LYS A 507 1.55 -22.82 38.83
C LYS A 507 0.10 -22.35 39.04
N ASN A 508 -0.58 -21.92 37.99
CA ASN A 508 -2.00 -21.59 38.04
C ASN A 508 -2.84 -22.86 37.84
N SER A 509 -3.58 -23.25 38.89
CA SER A 509 -4.39 -24.49 38.90
C SER A 509 -5.42 -24.59 37.77
N LYS A 510 -5.86 -23.46 37.19
CA LYS A 510 -6.80 -23.45 36.05
C LYS A 510 -6.14 -23.79 34.71
N LEU A 511 -4.81 -23.71 34.64
CA LEU A 511 -4.01 -23.93 33.43
C LEU A 511 -3.19 -25.23 33.48
N THR A 512 -3.03 -25.84 34.66
CA THR A 512 -2.16 -27.01 34.86
C THR A 512 -2.49 -28.16 33.90
N GLU A 513 -3.77 -28.55 33.81
CA GLU A 513 -4.22 -29.67 32.97
C GLU A 513 -3.92 -29.45 31.48
N ILE A 514 -4.25 -28.25 30.95
CA ILE A 514 -4.01 -27.95 29.54
C ILE A 514 -2.52 -27.87 29.24
N ILE A 515 -1.71 -27.30 30.13
CA ILE A 515 -0.25 -27.22 29.95
C ILE A 515 0.38 -28.62 29.98
N GLU A 516 -0.11 -29.52 30.83
CA GLU A 516 0.36 -30.90 30.87
C GLU A 516 0.13 -31.65 29.55
N SER A 517 -0.97 -31.34 28.84
CA SER A 517 -1.23 -31.92 27.53
C SER A 517 -0.30 -31.41 26.41
N LEU A 518 0.39 -30.28 26.61
CA LEU A 518 1.28 -29.68 25.61
C LEU A 518 2.71 -30.28 25.63
N TYR A 519 3.05 -31.01 26.70
CA TYR A 519 4.38 -31.56 26.94
C TYR A 519 4.72 -32.83 26.21
#